data_AF-A0A084T7L9-F1
#
_entry.id   AF-A0A084T7L9-F1
#
_cell.length_a   1.000
_cell.length_b   1.000
_cell.length_c   1.000
_cell.angle_alpha   90.00
_cell.angle_beta   90.00
_cell.angle_gamma   90.00
#
_symmetry.space_group_name_H-M   'P 1'
#
loop_
_entity.id
_entity.type
_entity.pdbx_description
1 polymer ?
#
loop_
_entity_poly.entity_id
_entity_poly.type
_entity_poly.pdbx_seq_one_letter_code
_entity_poly.pdbx_strand_id
1 'polypeptide(L)'
;MEKKLIDLVSVSLKHSNEEECFSNRVSEELVSITNLIIEDGFNEYRFIHKSIQEFFAASFIVAMEHDKKKRFYLKCFTNSEFNTLFKNTLFFLTELDYYDYHEYGFIPSISDFLSISRDTEIKSITLPKSLIDLYLDKTTISVLISVYRRGKNESLSVEKGNLNFESAMDYPACYSEVFNTANSLISLGYSDADFKTLVEDKRGKRENGVYVITMRQLINFKRIPISSVYESLEIAVNVLYRDKFNKAVANIKNRKNLMKTSSYFDF
;
A
#
# COMPACT_ATOMS: atom_id res chain seq x y z
N MET A 1 27.59 14.85 15.25
CA MET A 1 26.47 15.07 14.33
C MET A 1 26.95 15.00 12.88
N GLU A 2 28.07 15.65 12.52
CA GLU A 2 28.98 15.22 11.42
C GLU A 2 29.36 13.73 11.55
N LYS A 3 29.65 13.31 12.80
CA LYS A 3 29.80 11.90 13.19
C LYS A 3 28.69 10.98 12.67
N LYS A 4 27.43 11.44 12.53
CA LYS A 4 26.31 10.57 12.13
C LYS A 4 26.43 10.10 10.68
N LEU A 5 26.89 10.96 9.76
CA LEU A 5 27.14 10.54 8.37
C LEU A 5 28.37 9.63 8.31
N ILE A 6 29.45 10.00 8.99
CA ILE A 6 30.67 9.19 9.08
C ILE A 6 30.37 7.78 9.63
N ASP A 7 29.57 7.69 10.69
CA ASP A 7 29.15 6.42 11.30
C ASP A 7 28.32 5.58 10.30
N LEU A 8 27.40 6.20 9.55
CA LEU A 8 26.64 5.52 8.50
C LEU A 8 27.53 5.05 7.35
N VAL A 9 28.50 5.85 6.94
CA VAL A 9 29.49 5.50 5.92
C VAL A 9 30.39 4.38 6.41
N SER A 10 30.84 4.39 7.67
CA SER A 10 31.60 3.29 8.30
C SER A 10 30.83 1.98 8.24
N VAL A 11 29.55 1.98 8.65
CA VAL A 11 28.70 0.80 8.57
C VAL A 11 28.54 0.32 7.12
N SER A 12 28.41 1.25 6.16
CA SER A 12 28.27 0.93 4.74
C SER A 12 29.55 0.35 4.15
N LEU A 13 30.72 0.91 4.48
CA LEU A 13 32.02 0.38 4.04
C LEU A 13 32.25 -1.02 4.60
N LYS A 14 31.99 -1.22 5.89
CA LYS A 14 32.05 -2.55 6.51
C LYS A 14 31.14 -3.56 5.81
N HIS A 15 29.93 -3.15 5.43
CA HIS A 15 28.99 -3.99 4.70
C HIS A 15 29.52 -4.38 3.30
N SER A 16 30.23 -3.48 2.64
CA SER A 16 30.86 -3.69 1.33
C SER A 16 32.21 -4.40 1.41
N ASN A 17 32.65 -4.84 2.60
CA ASN A 17 33.99 -5.39 2.88
C ASN A 17 35.14 -4.40 2.58
N GLU A 18 34.90 -3.11 2.74
CA GLU A 18 35.88 -2.03 2.61
C GLU A 18 36.38 -1.55 3.99
N GLU A 19 37.54 -0.90 4.03
CA GLU A 19 38.12 -0.42 5.29
C GLU A 19 37.38 0.80 5.86
N GLU A 20 36.91 0.69 7.11
CA GLU A 20 36.21 1.76 7.83
C GLU A 20 37.09 3.01 8.07
N CYS A 21 38.41 2.89 7.96
CA CYS A 21 39.34 4.02 8.10
C CYS A 21 39.10 5.11 7.03
N PHE A 22 38.47 4.76 5.89
CA PHE A 22 38.14 5.69 4.82
C PHE A 22 36.83 6.46 5.03
N SER A 23 36.08 6.22 6.11
CA SER A 23 34.75 6.82 6.30
C SER A 23 34.74 8.34 6.24
N ASN A 24 35.75 9.00 6.83
CA ASN A 24 35.85 10.47 6.78
C ASN A 24 36.04 10.95 5.34
N ARG A 25 37.02 10.39 4.63
CA ARG A 25 37.33 10.74 3.24
C ARG A 25 36.13 10.50 2.32
N VAL A 26 35.48 9.34 2.43
CA VAL A 26 34.31 9.02 1.61
C VAL A 26 33.14 9.96 1.93
N SER A 27 32.92 10.31 3.19
CA SER A 27 31.89 11.28 3.58
C SER A 27 32.15 12.65 2.96
N GLU A 28 33.40 13.12 3.00
CA GLU A 28 33.82 14.37 2.36
C GLU A 28 33.63 14.32 0.84
N GLU A 29 34.01 13.23 0.17
CA GLU A 29 33.84 13.07 -1.27
C GLU A 29 32.34 13.03 -1.66
N LEU A 30 31.48 12.36 -0.88
CA LEU A 30 30.04 12.34 -1.10
C LEU A 30 29.41 13.74 -1.02
N VAL A 31 29.83 14.55 -0.04
CA VAL A 31 29.29 15.90 0.15
C VAL A 31 29.88 16.90 -0.83
N SER A 32 31.21 16.94 -0.96
CA SER A 32 31.94 18.00 -1.67
C SER A 32 32.12 17.75 -3.16
N ILE A 33 32.21 16.50 -3.59
CA ILE A 33 32.48 16.13 -5.00
C ILE A 33 31.20 15.69 -5.69
N THR A 34 30.53 14.66 -5.14
CA THR A 34 29.35 14.09 -5.81
C THR A 34 28.14 14.99 -5.70
N ASN A 35 28.10 15.83 -4.66
CA ASN A 35 26.96 16.66 -4.31
C ASN A 35 25.65 15.85 -4.29
N LEU A 36 25.70 14.56 -3.92
CA LEU A 36 24.50 13.73 -3.79
C LEU A 36 23.81 13.97 -2.46
N ILE A 37 24.61 14.33 -1.45
CA ILE A 37 24.20 14.61 -0.09
C ILE A 37 24.68 16.02 0.25
N ILE A 38 23.78 16.86 0.74
CA ILE A 38 24.07 18.22 1.18
C ILE A 38 23.82 18.38 2.67
N GLU A 39 24.52 19.31 3.28
CA GLU A 39 24.24 19.79 4.63
C GLU A 39 23.13 20.85 4.55
N ASP A 40 21.94 20.49 5.02
CA ASP A 40 20.86 21.45 5.28
C ASP A 40 21.21 22.17 6.58
N GLY A 41 21.11 23.51 6.61
CA GLY A 41 21.75 24.46 7.55
C GLY A 41 21.47 24.30 9.06
N PHE A 42 20.96 23.14 9.47
CA PHE A 42 20.79 22.62 10.81
C PHE A 42 21.68 21.39 11.10
N ASN A 43 22.81 21.24 10.41
CA ASN A 43 23.73 20.09 10.51
C ASN A 43 23.04 18.73 10.19
N GLU A 44 22.09 18.74 9.26
CA GLU A 44 21.42 17.53 8.76
C GLU A 44 21.88 17.21 7.34
N TYR A 45 22.32 15.97 7.12
CA TYR A 45 22.65 15.47 5.80
C TYR A 45 21.40 14.95 5.10
N ARG A 46 21.12 15.46 3.91
CA ARG A 46 19.97 15.06 3.09
C ARG A 46 20.40 14.85 1.64
N PHE A 47 19.78 13.89 0.96
CA PHE A 47 19.94 13.80 -0.48
C PHE A 47 19.35 15.03 -1.16
N ILE A 48 20.01 15.53 -2.21
CA ILE A 48 19.49 16.68 -2.98
C ILE A 48 18.11 16.38 -3.55
N HIS A 49 17.92 15.15 -4.04
CA HIS A 49 16.65 14.69 -4.58
C HIS A 49 16.25 13.38 -3.92
N LYS A 50 15.02 13.34 -3.38
CA LYS A 50 14.44 12.15 -2.77
C LYS A 50 14.42 10.95 -3.73
N SER A 51 14.14 11.18 -5.01
CA SER A 51 14.13 10.13 -6.04
C SER A 51 15.51 9.49 -6.26
N ILE A 52 16.60 10.25 -6.11
CA ILE A 52 17.97 9.72 -6.21
C ILE A 52 18.26 8.78 -5.03
N GLN A 53 17.87 9.18 -3.82
CA GLN A 53 17.95 8.31 -2.63
C GLN A 53 17.17 7.01 -2.85
N GLU A 54 15.95 7.10 -3.36
CA GLU A 54 15.07 5.96 -3.60
C GLU A 54 15.63 5.02 -4.67
N PHE A 55 16.29 5.56 -5.70
CA PHE A 55 16.99 4.80 -6.74
C PHE A 55 18.22 4.05 -6.18
N PHE A 56 19.06 4.71 -5.38
CA PHE A 56 20.22 4.04 -4.77
C PHE A 56 19.79 2.99 -3.75
N ALA A 57 18.71 3.25 -3.00
CA ALA A 57 18.10 2.24 -2.14
C ALA A 57 17.64 1.02 -2.95
N ALA A 58 16.97 1.22 -4.10
CA ALA A 58 16.56 0.12 -4.97
C ALA A 58 17.75 -0.66 -5.52
N SER A 59 18.79 0.03 -5.98
CA SER A 59 20.04 -0.58 -6.46
C SER A 59 20.71 -1.42 -5.38
N PHE A 60 20.71 -0.95 -4.12
CA PHE A 60 21.20 -1.74 -3.00
C PHE A 60 20.39 -3.03 -2.80
N ILE A 61 19.06 -2.96 -2.83
CA ILE A 61 18.19 -4.15 -2.71
C ILE A 61 18.47 -5.16 -3.82
N VAL A 62 18.66 -4.72 -5.07
CA VAL A 62 18.99 -5.60 -6.21
C VAL A 62 20.25 -6.42 -5.95
N ALA A 63 21.26 -5.79 -5.35
CA ALA A 63 22.56 -6.40 -5.05
C ALA A 63 22.56 -7.30 -3.80
N MET A 64 21.49 -7.30 -3.01
CA MET A 64 21.42 -8.13 -1.81
C MET A 64 21.41 -9.63 -2.12
N GLU A 65 21.96 -10.42 -1.19
CA GLU A 65 21.81 -11.87 -1.16
C GLU A 65 20.33 -12.29 -1.25
N HIS A 66 20.10 -13.38 -1.99
CA HIS A 66 18.76 -13.88 -2.34
C HIS A 66 17.81 -14.02 -1.14
N ASP A 67 18.26 -14.63 -0.03
CA ASP A 67 17.43 -14.82 1.16
C ASP A 67 17.03 -13.51 1.84
N LYS A 68 17.95 -12.52 1.89
CA LYS A 68 17.67 -11.21 2.47
C LYS A 68 16.68 -10.44 1.60
N LYS A 69 16.89 -10.50 0.28
CA LYS A 69 16.01 -9.88 -0.72
C LYS A 69 14.58 -10.44 -0.66
N LYS A 70 14.44 -11.77 -0.58
CA LYS A 70 13.12 -12.42 -0.42
C LYS A 70 12.40 -11.96 0.84
N ARG A 71 13.11 -11.85 1.98
CA ARG A 71 12.56 -11.31 3.23
C ARG A 71 12.15 -9.84 3.11
N PHE A 72 12.93 -9.02 2.39
CA PHE A 72 12.59 -7.64 2.12
C PHE A 72 11.26 -7.53 1.37
N TYR A 73 11.10 -8.25 0.25
CA TYR A 73 9.85 -8.23 -0.51
C TYR A 73 8.67 -8.74 0.31
N LEU A 74 8.82 -9.87 1.00
CA LEU A 74 7.75 -10.38 1.86
C LEU A 74 7.28 -9.30 2.84
N LYS A 75 8.22 -8.64 3.55
CA LYS A 75 7.88 -7.59 4.51
C LYS A 75 7.21 -6.37 3.85
N CYS A 76 7.69 -5.95 2.68
CA CYS A 76 7.09 -4.87 1.89
C CYS A 76 5.63 -5.14 1.50
N PHE A 77 5.26 -6.41 1.28
CA PHE A 77 3.91 -6.76 0.87
C PHE A 77 3.00 -7.22 2.01
N THR A 78 3.54 -7.52 3.20
CA THR A 78 2.73 -7.93 4.36
C THR A 78 2.62 -6.89 5.47
N ASN A 79 3.46 -5.86 5.47
CA ASN A 79 3.46 -4.81 6.48
C ASN A 79 3.23 -3.44 5.81
N SER A 80 2.11 -2.80 6.13
CA SER A 80 1.67 -1.54 5.50
C SER A 80 2.60 -0.35 5.80
N GLU A 81 3.17 -0.27 7.00
CA GLU A 81 4.13 0.77 7.37
C GLU A 81 5.44 0.64 6.57
N PHE A 82 5.96 -0.59 6.47
CA PHE A 82 7.16 -0.90 5.71
C PHE A 82 6.94 -0.68 4.21
N ASN A 83 5.75 -1.04 3.69
CA ASN A 83 5.34 -0.72 2.32
C ASN A 83 5.39 0.79 2.08
N THR A 84 4.80 1.57 2.98
CA THR A 84 4.73 3.04 2.87
C THR A 84 6.12 3.66 2.86
N LEU A 85 7.01 3.19 3.75
CA LEU A 85 8.38 3.65 3.83
C LEU A 85 9.16 3.40 2.53
N PHE A 86 8.99 2.22 1.92
CA PHE A 86 9.71 1.80 0.71
C PHE A 86 8.90 1.94 -0.57
N LYS A 87 7.76 2.63 -0.57
CA LYS A 87 6.82 2.67 -1.71
C LYS A 87 7.48 3.12 -3.01
N ASN A 88 8.27 4.19 -2.95
CA ASN A 88 8.97 4.72 -4.11
C ASN A 88 10.19 3.88 -4.50
N THR A 89 10.84 3.23 -3.53
CA THR A 89 11.87 2.22 -3.82
C THR A 89 11.27 1.02 -4.55
N LEU A 90 10.10 0.54 -4.14
CA LEU A 90 9.36 -0.53 -4.80
C LEU A 90 8.97 -0.16 -6.24
N PHE A 91 8.68 1.11 -6.50
CA PHE A 91 8.45 1.61 -7.87
C PHE A 91 9.68 1.40 -8.76
N PHE A 92 10.89 1.74 -8.31
CA PHE A 92 12.10 1.43 -9.09
C PHE A 92 12.34 -0.08 -9.23
N LEU A 93 12.07 -0.85 -8.18
CA LEU A 93 12.26 -2.30 -8.17
C LEU A 93 11.31 -3.05 -9.11
N THR A 94 10.20 -2.45 -9.57
CA THR A 94 9.37 -3.11 -10.59
C THR A 94 10.11 -3.31 -11.90
N GLU A 95 11.09 -2.45 -12.20
CA GLU A 95 11.93 -2.53 -13.40
C GLU A 95 13.30 -3.12 -13.09
N LEU A 96 13.99 -2.59 -12.07
CA LEU A 96 15.37 -3.00 -11.75
C LEU A 96 15.49 -4.46 -11.27
N ASP A 97 14.44 -4.98 -10.62
CA ASP A 97 14.44 -6.33 -10.06
C ASP A 97 13.13 -7.06 -10.39
N TYR A 98 12.69 -6.93 -11.64
CA TYR A 98 11.37 -7.35 -12.11
C TYR A 98 10.96 -8.73 -11.59
N TYR A 99 11.80 -9.76 -11.77
CA TYR A 99 11.39 -11.11 -11.45
C TYR A 99 11.30 -11.37 -9.94
N ASP A 100 12.27 -10.93 -9.15
CA ASP A 100 12.26 -11.17 -7.70
C ASP A 100 11.14 -10.35 -7.03
N TYR A 101 10.90 -9.11 -7.48
CA TYR A 101 9.78 -8.29 -7.04
C TYR A 101 8.43 -9.00 -7.27
N HIS A 102 8.23 -9.53 -8.48
CA HIS A 102 6.96 -10.16 -8.83
C HIS A 102 6.80 -11.54 -8.17
N GLU A 103 7.87 -12.34 -8.12
CA GLU A 103 7.84 -13.72 -7.60
C GLU A 103 7.69 -13.78 -6.07
N TYR A 104 8.39 -12.90 -5.34
CA TYR A 104 8.42 -12.94 -3.87
C TYR A 104 7.50 -11.95 -3.19
N GLY A 105 7.01 -10.94 -3.91
CA GLY A 105 6.17 -9.88 -3.35
C GLY A 105 4.79 -9.81 -4.00
N PHE A 106 4.74 -9.28 -5.22
CA PHE A 106 3.48 -8.88 -5.85
C PHE A 106 2.53 -10.05 -6.13
N ILE A 107 2.99 -11.13 -6.77
CA ILE A 107 2.10 -12.28 -7.06
C ILE A 107 1.60 -12.95 -5.79
N PRO A 108 2.44 -13.29 -4.79
CA PRO A 108 1.95 -13.82 -3.52
C PRO A 108 0.90 -12.92 -2.88
N SER A 109 1.13 -11.61 -2.81
CA SER A 109 0.20 -10.66 -2.18
C SER A 109 -1.18 -10.65 -2.83
N ILE A 110 -1.23 -10.57 -4.17
CA ILE A 110 -2.51 -10.55 -4.90
C ILE A 110 -3.18 -11.93 -4.88
N SER A 111 -2.39 -13.01 -4.94
CA SER A 111 -2.92 -14.38 -4.86
C SER A 111 -3.59 -14.64 -3.51
N ASP A 112 -2.95 -14.22 -2.43
CA ASP A 112 -3.48 -14.36 -1.08
C ASP A 112 -4.74 -13.48 -0.89
N PHE A 113 -4.71 -12.23 -1.40
CA PHE A 113 -5.86 -11.31 -1.38
C PHE A 113 -7.10 -11.90 -2.08
N LEU A 114 -6.92 -12.48 -3.27
CA LEU A 114 -8.01 -13.08 -4.06
C LEU A 114 -8.29 -14.55 -3.70
N SER A 115 -7.48 -15.16 -2.84
CA SER A 115 -7.50 -16.60 -2.54
C SER A 115 -7.39 -17.49 -3.80
N ILE A 116 -6.48 -17.14 -4.71
CA ILE A 116 -6.20 -17.88 -5.95
C ILE A 116 -4.80 -18.50 -5.96
N SER A 117 -4.55 -19.41 -6.89
CA SER A 117 -3.22 -19.97 -7.11
C SER A 117 -2.28 -18.95 -7.78
N ARG A 118 -1.01 -18.97 -7.36
CA ARG A 118 0.06 -18.08 -7.85
C ARG A 118 0.41 -18.27 -9.33
N ASP A 119 0.05 -19.41 -9.90
CA ASP A 119 0.35 -19.76 -11.30
C ASP A 119 -0.86 -19.60 -12.24
N THR A 120 -1.97 -19.03 -11.75
CA THR A 120 -3.23 -18.93 -12.48
C THR A 120 -3.53 -17.51 -12.92
N GLU A 121 -3.73 -17.30 -14.21
CA GLU A 121 -4.22 -16.03 -14.75
C GLU A 121 -5.65 -15.74 -14.28
N ILE A 122 -5.92 -14.47 -13.96
CA ILE A 122 -7.23 -13.94 -13.62
C ILE A 122 -8.04 -13.78 -14.92
N LYS A 123 -8.91 -14.76 -15.20
CA LYS A 123 -9.89 -14.71 -16.29
C LYS A 123 -11.21 -14.07 -15.85
N SER A 124 -11.66 -14.46 -14.67
CA SER A 124 -12.84 -13.94 -13.97
C SER A 124 -12.50 -13.81 -12.49
N ILE A 125 -13.01 -12.78 -11.83
CA ILE A 125 -12.76 -12.55 -10.41
C ILE A 125 -13.90 -13.19 -9.62
N THR A 126 -13.54 -14.02 -8.64
CA THR A 126 -14.49 -14.50 -7.63
C THR A 126 -13.97 -14.06 -6.28
N LEU A 127 -14.63 -13.06 -5.70
CA LEU A 127 -14.20 -12.46 -4.44
C LEU A 127 -14.54 -13.40 -3.27
N PRO A 128 -13.59 -13.72 -2.39
CA PRO A 128 -13.87 -14.51 -1.19
C PRO A 128 -14.90 -13.82 -0.30
N LYS A 129 -15.83 -14.58 0.28
CA LYS A 129 -16.84 -14.02 1.20
C LYS A 129 -16.19 -13.28 2.37
N SER A 130 -15.09 -13.81 2.91
CA SER A 130 -14.32 -13.16 3.98
C SER A 130 -13.80 -11.78 3.58
N LEU A 131 -13.40 -11.58 2.33
CA LEU A 131 -12.95 -10.30 1.80
C LEU A 131 -14.10 -9.30 1.70
N ILE A 132 -15.27 -9.76 1.23
CA ILE A 132 -16.48 -8.94 1.17
C ILE A 132 -16.92 -8.53 2.58
N ASP A 133 -16.96 -9.49 3.52
CA ASP A 133 -17.34 -9.20 4.90
C ASP A 133 -16.36 -8.22 5.54
N LEU A 134 -15.05 -8.38 5.31
CA LEU A 134 -14.04 -7.43 5.74
C LEU A 134 -14.30 -6.02 5.19
N TYR A 135 -14.55 -5.89 3.89
CA TYR A 135 -14.87 -4.60 3.26
C TYR A 135 -16.09 -3.95 3.90
N LEU A 136 -17.17 -4.72 4.08
CA LEU A 136 -18.43 -4.26 4.66
C LEU A 136 -18.28 -3.81 6.13
N ASP A 137 -17.48 -4.52 6.92
CA ASP A 137 -17.39 -4.30 8.36
C ASP A 137 -16.30 -3.31 8.77
N LYS A 138 -15.25 -3.16 7.97
CA LYS A 138 -14.09 -2.32 8.30
C LYS A 138 -13.96 -1.06 7.45
N THR A 139 -14.78 -0.91 6.41
CA THR A 139 -14.91 0.37 5.72
C THR A 139 -15.94 1.21 6.45
N THR A 140 -15.55 2.41 6.88
CA THR A 140 -16.41 3.29 7.65
C THR A 140 -16.46 4.70 7.09
N ILE A 141 -17.52 5.44 7.44
CA ILE A 141 -17.63 6.87 7.26
C ILE A 141 -17.87 7.52 8.63
N SER A 142 -17.18 8.63 8.87
CA SER A 142 -17.42 9.46 10.06
C SER A 142 -18.43 10.55 9.74
N VAL A 143 -19.44 10.73 10.59
CA VAL A 143 -20.51 11.70 10.42
C VAL A 143 -20.75 12.47 11.71
N LEU A 144 -20.76 13.80 11.63
CA LEU A 144 -21.13 14.71 12.72
C LEU A 144 -22.46 15.38 12.38
N ILE A 145 -23.38 15.39 13.34
CA ILE A 145 -24.69 15.99 13.18
C ILE A 145 -24.86 17.14 14.19
N SER A 146 -25.18 18.31 13.65
CA SER A 146 -25.47 19.52 14.42
C SER A 146 -26.92 19.94 14.20
N VAL A 147 -27.69 20.01 15.28
CA VAL A 147 -29.09 20.45 15.27
C VAL A 147 -29.19 21.82 15.93
N TYR A 148 -29.62 22.82 15.17
CA TYR A 148 -29.81 24.18 15.66
C TYR A 148 -31.29 24.48 15.80
N ARG A 149 -31.72 24.98 16.95
CA ARG A 149 -33.11 25.35 17.22
C ARG A 149 -33.21 26.86 17.47
N ARG A 150 -34.07 27.52 16.69
CA ARG A 150 -34.43 28.94 16.89
C ARG A 150 -35.96 29.06 16.90
N GLY A 151 -36.55 29.11 18.09
CA GLY A 151 -38.00 29.10 18.27
C GLY A 151 -38.61 27.77 17.84
N LYS A 152 -39.58 27.79 16.90
CA LYS A 152 -40.19 26.59 16.30
C LYS A 152 -39.38 26.00 15.13
N ASN A 153 -38.36 26.71 14.64
CA ASN A 153 -37.58 26.26 13.49
C ASN A 153 -36.37 25.44 13.95
N GLU A 154 -36.22 24.26 13.37
CA GLU A 154 -35.05 23.37 13.54
C GLU A 154 -34.29 23.34 12.21
N SER A 155 -32.98 23.60 12.23
CA SER A 155 -32.09 23.39 11.10
C SER A 155 -31.07 22.30 11.41
N LEU A 156 -30.85 21.42 10.42
CA LEU A 156 -29.92 20.31 10.48
C LEU A 156 -28.68 20.66 9.67
N SER A 157 -27.50 20.37 10.22
CA SER A 157 -26.24 20.37 9.50
C SER A 157 -25.58 19.00 9.69
N VAL A 158 -25.10 18.43 8.60
CA VAL A 158 -24.40 17.14 8.59
C VAL A 158 -23.02 17.33 7.96
N GLU A 159 -21.98 17.05 8.74
CA GLU A 159 -20.61 17.00 8.25
C GLU A 159 -20.21 15.53 8.10
N LYS A 160 -19.68 15.16 6.94
CA LYS A 160 -19.29 13.78 6.63
C LYS A 160 -17.85 13.71 6.13
N GLY A 161 -17.12 12.72 6.63
CA GLY A 161 -15.80 12.36 6.11
C GLY A 161 -15.90 11.53 4.82
N ASN A 162 -14.74 11.08 4.36
CA ASN A 162 -14.68 10.08 3.28
C ASN A 162 -14.87 8.67 3.84
N LEU A 163 -15.29 7.75 2.97
CA LEU A 163 -15.18 6.32 3.27
C LEU A 163 -13.71 5.94 3.39
N ASN A 164 -13.37 5.25 4.47
CA ASN A 164 -12.01 4.80 4.72
C ASN A 164 -12.00 3.37 5.26
N PHE A 165 -10.98 2.60 4.90
CA PHE A 165 -10.72 1.30 5.49
C PHE A 165 -9.95 1.46 6.82
N GLU A 166 -10.63 1.33 7.96
CA GLU A 166 -10.05 1.64 9.28
C GLU A 166 -8.88 0.72 9.66
N SER A 167 -8.88 -0.53 9.19
CA SER A 167 -7.84 -1.51 9.48
C SER A 167 -6.69 -1.50 8.47
N ALA A 168 -6.50 -0.44 7.67
CA ALA A 168 -5.49 -0.41 6.60
C ALA A 168 -4.05 -0.75 7.04
N MET A 169 -3.70 -0.51 8.32
CA MET A 169 -2.37 -0.84 8.85
C MET A 169 -2.19 -2.32 9.17
N ASP A 170 -3.29 -3.05 9.41
CA ASP A 170 -3.28 -4.47 9.79
C ASP A 170 -3.19 -5.41 8.57
N TYR A 171 -3.32 -4.87 7.36
CA TYR A 171 -3.41 -5.63 6.12
C TYR A 171 -2.35 -5.19 5.10
N PRO A 172 -1.99 -6.08 4.15
CA PRO A 172 -1.24 -5.70 2.96
C PRO A 172 -1.81 -4.47 2.26
N ALA A 173 -0.93 -3.65 1.68
CA ALA A 173 -1.31 -2.40 1.02
C ALA A 173 -2.41 -2.58 -0.05
N CYS A 174 -2.44 -3.74 -0.72
CA CYS A 174 -3.44 -4.05 -1.75
C CYS A 174 -4.89 -4.01 -1.24
N TYR A 175 -5.14 -4.33 0.02
CA TYR A 175 -6.48 -4.21 0.61
C TYR A 175 -6.94 -2.76 0.61
N SER A 176 -6.08 -1.86 1.10
CA SER A 176 -6.39 -0.44 1.16
C SER A 176 -6.55 0.18 -0.23
N GLU A 177 -5.71 -0.21 -1.19
CA GLU A 177 -5.79 0.26 -2.57
C GLU A 177 -7.13 -0.16 -3.22
N VAL A 178 -7.48 -1.45 -3.15
CA VAL A 178 -8.73 -1.97 -3.73
C VAL A 178 -9.95 -1.38 -3.04
N PHE A 179 -9.98 -1.35 -1.71
CA PHE A 179 -11.15 -0.87 -0.97
C PHE A 179 -11.38 0.62 -1.18
N ASN A 180 -10.33 1.44 -1.20
CA ASN A 180 -10.46 2.87 -1.46
C ASN A 180 -10.88 3.14 -2.90
N THR A 181 -10.39 2.38 -3.88
CA THR A 181 -10.88 2.47 -5.25
C THR A 181 -12.35 2.05 -5.33
N ALA A 182 -12.75 0.94 -4.71
CA ALA A 182 -14.16 0.52 -4.68
C ALA A 182 -15.08 1.56 -4.00
N ASN A 183 -14.60 2.23 -2.95
CA ASN A 183 -15.32 3.33 -2.30
C ASN A 183 -15.60 4.51 -3.24
N SER A 184 -14.68 4.80 -4.16
CA SER A 184 -14.87 5.85 -5.17
C SER A 184 -15.83 5.45 -6.31
N LEU A 185 -16.05 4.14 -6.49
CA LEU A 185 -16.89 3.59 -7.56
C LEU A 185 -18.33 3.32 -7.10
N ILE A 186 -18.54 3.00 -5.83
CA ILE A 186 -19.87 2.66 -5.31
C ILE A 186 -20.73 3.92 -5.09
N SER A 187 -21.92 3.93 -5.69
CA SER A 187 -22.89 5.02 -5.49
C SER A 187 -23.84 4.67 -4.34
N LEU A 188 -23.75 5.44 -3.25
CA LEU A 188 -24.56 5.20 -2.04
C LEU A 188 -25.83 6.06 -1.94
N GLY A 189 -25.89 7.20 -2.63
CA GLY A 189 -27.10 8.04 -2.71
C GLY A 189 -27.66 8.56 -1.38
N TYR A 190 -26.79 8.96 -0.44
CA TYR A 190 -27.19 9.46 0.87
C TYR A 190 -27.43 10.97 0.90
N SER A 191 -28.57 11.37 1.46
CA SER A 191 -28.89 12.74 1.86
C SER A 191 -28.61 12.98 3.35
N ASP A 192 -28.61 14.25 3.77
CA ASP A 192 -28.41 14.63 5.18
C ASP A 192 -29.52 14.07 6.09
N ALA A 193 -30.75 13.98 5.60
CA ALA A 193 -31.87 13.38 6.33
C ALA A 193 -31.70 11.87 6.54
N ASP A 194 -31.08 11.18 5.57
CA ASP A 194 -30.77 9.76 5.70
C ASP A 194 -29.75 9.54 6.83
N PHE A 195 -28.70 10.36 6.87
CA PHE A 195 -27.69 10.28 7.93
C PHE A 195 -28.27 10.60 9.31
N LYS A 196 -29.17 11.59 9.40
CA LYS A 196 -29.90 11.87 10.66
C LYS A 196 -30.65 10.64 11.15
N THR A 197 -31.46 10.04 10.28
CA THR A 197 -32.25 8.85 10.61
C THR A 197 -31.36 7.68 11.01
N LEU A 198 -30.29 7.44 10.25
CA LEU A 198 -29.36 6.32 10.48
C LEU A 198 -28.63 6.43 11.83
N VAL A 199 -28.34 7.66 12.25
CA VAL A 199 -27.69 7.95 13.53
C VAL A 199 -28.67 7.87 14.70
N GLU A 200 -29.90 8.39 14.55
CA GLU A 200 -30.93 8.30 15.58
C GLU A 200 -31.32 6.86 15.92
N ASP A 201 -31.30 5.98 14.91
CA ASP A 201 -31.63 4.56 15.04
C ASP A 201 -30.50 3.72 15.68
N LYS A 202 -29.29 4.28 15.86
CA LYS A 202 -28.10 3.52 16.31
C LYS A 202 -27.35 4.13 17.49
N ARG A 203 -27.18 3.33 18.55
CA ARG A 203 -26.27 3.61 19.68
C ARG A 203 -24.81 3.38 19.26
N GLY A 204 -24.21 4.34 18.54
CA GLY A 204 -22.83 4.25 18.03
C GLY A 204 -22.02 5.54 18.18
N LYS A 205 -22.37 6.38 19.16
CA LYS A 205 -21.76 7.69 19.40
C LYS A 205 -20.36 7.53 19.99
N ARG A 206 -19.33 8.04 19.32
CA ARG A 206 -18.00 8.25 19.94
C ARG A 206 -18.08 9.47 20.88
N GLU A 207 -17.17 9.56 21.85
CA GLU A 207 -17.20 10.57 22.94
C GLU A 207 -17.34 12.02 22.45
N ASN A 208 -16.89 12.32 21.22
CA ASN A 208 -16.89 13.66 20.64
C ASN A 208 -18.17 14.02 19.84
N GLY A 209 -19.20 13.19 19.86
CA GLY A 209 -20.43 13.41 19.07
C GLY A 209 -20.35 13.01 17.59
N VAL A 210 -19.21 12.45 17.17
CA VAL A 210 -19.03 11.83 15.85
C VAL A 210 -19.59 10.41 15.87
N TYR A 211 -20.38 10.08 14.86
CA TYR A 211 -20.89 8.74 14.60
C TYR A 211 -20.04 8.07 13.54
N VAL A 212 -19.69 6.81 13.78
CA VAL A 212 -18.97 6.00 12.80
C VAL A 212 -19.90 4.91 12.30
N ILE A 213 -20.10 4.91 10.99
CA ILE A 213 -21.05 4.06 10.31
C ILE A 213 -20.27 3.14 9.37
N THR A 214 -20.49 1.82 9.47
CA THR A 214 -19.83 0.85 8.58
C THR A 214 -20.52 0.78 7.21
N MET A 215 -19.80 0.34 6.19
CA MET A 215 -20.34 0.11 4.86
C MET A 215 -21.53 -0.87 4.88
N ARG A 216 -21.46 -1.92 5.72
CA ARG A 216 -22.60 -2.84 5.97
C ARG A 216 -23.85 -2.10 6.41
N GLN A 217 -23.70 -1.16 7.33
CA GLN A 217 -24.81 -0.37 7.84
C GLN A 217 -25.39 0.56 6.77
N LEU A 218 -24.54 1.16 5.93
CA LEU A 218 -24.97 2.01 4.82
C LEU A 218 -25.77 1.22 3.77
N ILE A 219 -25.26 0.05 3.39
CA ILE A 219 -25.91 -0.79 2.38
C ILE A 219 -27.26 -1.29 2.88
N ASN A 220 -27.32 -1.77 4.13
CA ASN A 220 -28.55 -2.30 4.70
C ASN A 220 -29.64 -1.23 4.84
N PHE A 221 -29.28 0.00 5.24
CA PHE A 221 -30.25 1.08 5.43
C PHE A 221 -30.91 1.52 4.11
N LYS A 222 -30.13 1.70 3.05
CA LYS A 222 -30.64 2.04 1.71
C LYS A 222 -31.14 0.83 0.92
N ARG A 223 -31.01 -0.39 1.46
CA ARG A 223 -31.27 -1.66 0.76
C ARG A 223 -30.52 -1.75 -0.57
N ILE A 224 -29.28 -1.27 -0.58
CA ILE A 224 -28.42 -1.35 -1.76
C ILE A 224 -28.17 -2.84 -2.07
N PRO A 225 -28.37 -3.29 -3.31
CA PRO A 225 -28.09 -4.68 -3.67
C PRO A 225 -26.64 -5.04 -3.37
N ILE A 226 -26.42 -6.23 -2.81
CA ILE A 226 -25.05 -6.70 -2.55
C ILE A 226 -24.24 -6.82 -3.84
N SER A 227 -24.89 -7.06 -4.99
CA SER A 227 -24.25 -7.09 -6.31
C SER A 227 -23.48 -5.81 -6.62
N SER A 228 -23.98 -4.63 -6.20
CA SER A 228 -23.28 -3.36 -6.40
C SER A 228 -21.95 -3.28 -5.65
N VAL A 229 -21.81 -4.01 -4.53
CA VAL A 229 -20.54 -4.15 -3.80
C VAL A 229 -19.58 -5.08 -4.53
N TYR A 230 -20.08 -6.20 -5.04
CA TYR A 230 -19.27 -7.12 -5.83
C TYR A 230 -18.74 -6.43 -7.08
N GLU A 231 -19.61 -5.71 -7.80
CA GLU A 231 -19.26 -4.97 -9.01
C GLU A 231 -18.18 -3.91 -8.73
N SER A 232 -18.32 -3.10 -7.67
CA SER A 232 -17.34 -2.06 -7.36
C SER A 232 -15.97 -2.63 -6.99
N LEU A 233 -15.93 -3.71 -6.20
CA LEU A 233 -14.69 -4.39 -5.84
C LEU A 233 -14.05 -5.11 -7.04
N GLU A 234 -14.86 -5.75 -7.88
CA GLU A 234 -14.39 -6.42 -9.10
C GLU A 234 -13.76 -5.41 -10.06
N ILE A 235 -14.43 -4.27 -10.30
CA ILE A 235 -13.88 -3.19 -11.13
C ILE A 235 -12.56 -2.68 -10.53
N ALA A 236 -12.50 -2.46 -9.21
CA ALA A 236 -11.28 -2.02 -8.54
C ALA A 236 -10.11 -2.99 -8.76
N VAL A 237 -10.32 -4.29 -8.56
CA VAL A 237 -9.27 -5.31 -8.80
C VAL A 237 -8.86 -5.36 -10.26
N ASN A 238 -9.82 -5.29 -11.18
CA ASN A 238 -9.56 -5.30 -12.62
C ASN A 238 -8.66 -4.13 -13.03
N VAL A 239 -9.00 -2.92 -12.60
CA VAL A 239 -8.27 -1.69 -12.95
C VAL A 239 -6.89 -1.66 -12.31
N LEU A 240 -6.75 -2.10 -11.05
CA LEU A 240 -5.48 -2.00 -10.32
C LEU A 240 -4.50 -3.12 -10.67
N TYR A 241 -4.97 -4.36 -10.81
CA TYR A 241 -4.08 -5.52 -10.75
C TYR A 241 -4.21 -6.54 -11.88
N ARG A 242 -5.39 -6.73 -12.50
CA ARG A 242 -5.59 -7.88 -13.40
C ARG A 242 -4.53 -7.99 -14.49
N ASP A 243 -4.31 -6.91 -15.26
CA ASP A 243 -3.37 -6.95 -16.38
C ASP A 243 -1.93 -7.11 -15.90
N LYS A 244 -1.53 -6.36 -14.87
CA LYS A 244 -0.19 -6.44 -14.28
C LYS A 244 0.09 -7.85 -13.72
N PHE A 245 -0.88 -8.43 -13.02
CA PHE A 245 -0.80 -9.77 -12.45
C PHE A 245 -0.68 -10.84 -13.52
N ASN A 246 -1.56 -10.84 -14.52
CA ASN A 246 -1.53 -11.82 -15.59
C ASN A 246 -0.20 -11.75 -16.37
N LYS A 247 0.27 -10.54 -16.68
CA LYS A 247 1.57 -10.33 -17.33
C LYS A 247 2.73 -10.87 -16.48
N ALA A 248 2.71 -10.63 -15.16
CA ALA A 248 3.74 -11.09 -14.26
C ALA A 248 3.77 -12.63 -14.15
N VAL A 249 2.61 -13.26 -14.00
CA VAL A 249 2.49 -14.73 -13.96
C VAL A 249 3.01 -15.36 -15.26
N ALA A 250 2.61 -14.82 -16.41
CA ALA A 250 3.09 -15.29 -17.71
C ALA A 250 4.61 -15.16 -17.86
N ASN A 251 5.17 -14.01 -17.46
CA ASN A 251 6.61 -13.77 -17.55
C ASN A 251 7.43 -14.70 -16.65
N ILE A 252 6.99 -14.94 -15.41
CA ILE A 252 7.66 -15.88 -14.50
C ILE A 252 7.60 -17.30 -15.06
N LYS A 253 6.43 -17.72 -15.56
CA LYS A 253 6.26 -19.05 -16.17
C LYS A 253 7.18 -19.23 -17.37
N ASN A 254 7.27 -18.23 -18.24
CA ASN A 254 8.19 -18.25 -19.39
C ASN A 254 9.65 -18.34 -18.96
N ARG A 255 10.09 -17.55 -17.96
CA ARG A 255 11.45 -17.65 -17.41
C ARG A 255 11.75 -19.04 -16.85
N LYS A 256 10.84 -19.62 -16.08
CA LYS A 256 10.99 -20.98 -15.51
C LYS A 256 11.08 -22.04 -16.60
N ASN A 257 10.28 -21.91 -17.66
CA ASN A 257 10.34 -22.83 -18.79
C ASN A 257 11.67 -22.71 -19.53
N LEU A 258 12.13 -21.48 -19.83
CA LEU A 258 13.42 -21.24 -20.46
C LEU A 258 14.56 -21.86 -19.66
N MET A 259 14.58 -21.68 -18.33
CA MET A 259 15.59 -22.28 -17.46
C MET A 259 15.58 -23.82 -17.49
N LYS A 260 14.41 -24.45 -17.63
CA LYS A 260 14.28 -25.92 -17.70
C LYS A 260 14.66 -26.50 -19.06
N THR A 261 14.39 -25.78 -20.14
CA THR A 261 14.68 -26.22 -21.52
C THR A 261 16.08 -25.85 -21.98
N SER A 262 16.73 -24.93 -21.27
CA SER A 262 18.05 -24.43 -21.56
C SER A 262 19.11 -25.38 -20.99
N SER A 263 19.80 -26.12 -21.86
CA SER A 263 21.03 -26.87 -21.54
C SER A 263 22.21 -25.97 -21.15
N TYR A 264 22.04 -24.64 -21.09
CA TYR A 264 23.12 -23.70 -20.76
C TYR A 264 23.68 -23.84 -19.34
N PHE A 265 22.99 -24.54 -18.43
CA PHE A 265 23.44 -24.77 -17.06
C PHE A 265 23.87 -26.22 -16.79
N ASP A 266 23.99 -27.03 -17.84
CA ASP A 266 24.63 -28.34 -17.78
C ASP A 266 26.16 -28.11 -17.89
N PHE A 267 26.79 -27.70 -16.79
CA PHE A 267 28.26 -27.65 -16.65
C PHE A 267 28.78 -28.84 -15.87
#